data_AF-A0A1E7DPJ9-F1
#
_entry.id   AF-A0A1E7DPJ9-F1
#
_cell.length_a   1.000
_cell.length_b   1.000
_cell.length_c   1.000
_cell.angle_alpha   90.00
_cell.angle_beta   90.00
_cell.angle_gamma   90.00
#
_symmetry.space_group_name_H-M   'P 1'
#
loop_
_entity.id
_entity.type
_entity.pdbx_description
1 polymer ?
#
loop_
_entity_poly.entity_id
_entity_poly.type
_entity_poly.pdbx_seq_one_letter_code
_entity_poly.pdbx_strand_id
1 'polypeptide(L)'
;MKKMAMSFLAAMMIFSASAAQAAAATYTVQKGDTLYKISKSYSTTVDQLKKWNNLSSNTIRIGQKLSIGSTAAATSAPAPTNKKSVSKEITVKSTAYTAYCSGCSGVTATGINLKKNPNAKVIAVDPKVIPLGTKVYVEGYGEAVAGDTGGAIKGNKIDVHMSTTQKAKNWGVRTVKVQILK
;
A
#
# COMPACT_ATOMS: atom_id res chain seq x y z
N MET A 1 1.71 -70.82 3.54
CA MET A 1 2.72 -69.74 3.33
C MET A 1 1.96 -68.55 2.76
N LYS A 2 1.61 -67.56 3.58
CA LYS A 2 2.35 -66.31 3.82
C LYS A 2 2.39 -65.37 2.59
N LYS A 3 1.63 -64.26 2.73
CA LYS A 3 1.92 -62.87 2.26
C LYS A 3 1.60 -62.59 0.77
N MET A 4 1.03 -61.47 0.29
CA MET A 4 0.89 -60.05 0.71
C MET A 4 -0.40 -59.45 0.10
N ALA A 5 -1.21 -58.63 0.78
CA ALA A 5 -1.19 -57.14 0.85
C ALA A 5 -1.02 -56.46 -0.54
N MET A 6 -1.76 -55.42 -0.97
CA MET A 6 -2.34 -54.26 -0.29
C MET A 6 -3.20 -53.55 -1.37
N SER A 7 -4.47 -53.20 -1.12
CA SER A 7 -5.21 -52.28 -2.01
C SER A 7 -5.71 -51.10 -1.17
N PHE A 8 -5.05 -49.96 -1.36
CA PHE A 8 -5.43 -48.68 -0.78
C PHE A 8 -6.66 -48.15 -1.51
N LEU A 9 -7.86 -48.33 -0.96
CA LEU A 9 -8.95 -47.42 -1.26
C LEU A 9 -8.67 -46.11 -0.50
N ALA A 10 -8.22 -45.11 -1.26
CA ALA A 10 -8.09 -43.74 -0.79
C ALA A 10 -9.48 -43.20 -0.44
N ALA A 11 -9.84 -43.25 0.84
CA ALA A 11 -10.95 -42.48 1.37
C ALA A 11 -10.55 -41.00 1.34
N MET A 12 -11.00 -40.31 0.28
CA MET A 12 -10.86 -38.88 0.09
C MET A 12 -11.72 -38.17 1.16
N MET A 13 -11.12 -37.93 2.33
CA MET A 13 -11.71 -37.05 3.35
C MET A 13 -11.82 -35.64 2.76
N ILE A 14 -13.05 -35.25 2.48
CA ILE A 14 -13.42 -33.89 2.10
C ILE A 14 -13.16 -33.02 3.35
N PHE A 15 -12.04 -32.30 3.34
CA PHE A 15 -11.76 -31.29 4.34
C PHE A 15 -12.69 -30.10 4.05
N SER A 16 -13.88 -30.10 4.64
CA SER A 16 -14.80 -28.97 4.62
C SER A 16 -14.17 -27.84 5.42
N ALA A 17 -13.39 -26.99 4.77
CA ALA A 17 -12.95 -25.71 5.33
C ALA A 17 -14.20 -24.82 5.45
N SER A 18 -14.79 -24.79 6.64
CA SER A 18 -15.78 -23.78 7.02
C SER A 18 -15.10 -22.42 6.99
N ALA A 19 -15.26 -21.69 5.89
CA ALA A 19 -14.95 -20.27 5.83
C ALA A 19 -15.90 -19.56 6.80
N ALA A 20 -15.40 -19.26 8.00
CA ALA A 20 -16.05 -18.31 8.90
C ALA A 20 -16.12 -16.97 8.15
N GLN A 21 -17.28 -16.70 7.55
CA GLN A 21 -17.57 -15.44 6.89
C GLN A 21 -17.50 -14.34 7.95
N ALA A 22 -16.36 -13.66 8.04
CA ALA A 22 -16.22 -12.51 8.90
C ALA A 22 -17.18 -11.42 8.39
N ALA A 23 -18.24 -11.17 9.16
CA ALA A 23 -19.23 -10.16 8.86
C ALA A 23 -18.56 -8.78 8.87
N ALA A 24 -18.77 -7.99 7.80
CA ALA A 24 -18.32 -6.61 7.77
C ALA A 24 -19.00 -5.83 8.90
N ALA A 25 -18.22 -5.31 9.83
CA ALA A 25 -18.74 -4.50 10.92
C ALA A 25 -19.30 -3.18 10.34
N THR A 26 -20.51 -2.82 10.78
CA THR A 26 -21.16 -1.54 10.41
C THR A 26 -21.38 -0.69 11.66
N TYR A 27 -21.31 0.63 11.49
CA TYR A 27 -21.52 1.60 12.53
C TYR A 27 -22.60 2.59 12.12
N THR A 28 -23.56 2.87 12.99
CA THR A 28 -24.59 3.88 12.74
C THR A 28 -24.16 5.19 13.38
N VAL A 29 -24.00 6.23 12.57
CA VAL A 29 -23.55 7.56 13.00
C VAL A 29 -24.53 8.14 14.02
N GLN A 30 -24.00 8.58 15.16
CA GLN A 30 -24.73 9.20 16.26
C GLN A 30 -24.53 10.72 16.27
N LYS A 31 -25.33 11.41 17.08
CA LYS A 31 -25.24 12.86 17.26
C LYS A 31 -23.86 13.22 17.85
N GLY A 32 -23.11 14.08 17.15
CA GLY A 32 -21.79 14.56 17.59
C GLY A 32 -20.60 13.77 17.06
N ASP A 33 -20.85 12.79 16.20
CA ASP A 33 -19.82 12.02 15.52
C ASP A 33 -19.14 12.79 14.40
N THR A 34 -17.88 12.42 14.19
CA THR A 34 -17.10 12.82 13.01
C THR A 34 -16.37 11.60 12.48
N LEU A 35 -16.03 11.62 11.19
CA LEU A 35 -15.22 10.55 10.60
C LEU A 35 -13.91 10.33 11.36
N TYR A 36 -13.32 11.38 11.94
CA TYR A 36 -12.10 11.29 12.74
C TYR A 36 -12.30 10.54 14.06
N LYS A 37 -13.38 10.85 14.80
CA LYS A 37 -13.70 10.14 16.05
C LYS A 37 -13.99 8.66 15.78
N ILE A 38 -14.80 8.40 14.75
CA ILE A 38 -15.15 7.03 14.34
C ILE A 38 -13.90 6.27 13.89
N SER A 39 -13.08 6.86 13.01
CA SER A 39 -11.86 6.19 12.55
C SER A 39 -10.91 5.88 13.70
N LYS A 40 -10.79 6.77 14.69
CA LYS A 40 -9.97 6.54 15.88
C LYS A 40 -10.51 5.42 16.76
N SER A 41 -11.82 5.37 17.00
CA SER A 41 -12.47 4.31 17.79
C SER A 41 -12.30 2.93 17.18
N TYR A 42 -12.29 2.86 15.84
CA TYR A 42 -12.14 1.61 15.09
C TYR A 42 -10.74 1.38 14.53
N SER A 43 -9.73 2.11 15.04
CA SER A 43 -8.32 1.96 14.66
C SER A 43 -8.07 1.96 13.15
N THR A 44 -8.81 2.80 12.41
CA THR A 44 -8.66 3.02 10.97
C THR A 44 -8.34 4.50 10.69
N THR A 45 -8.17 4.86 9.42
CA THR A 45 -7.98 6.25 8.99
C THR A 45 -9.26 6.82 8.37
N VAL A 46 -9.41 8.15 8.41
CA VAL A 46 -10.51 8.85 7.73
C VAL A 46 -10.55 8.47 6.24
N ASP A 47 -9.39 8.42 5.58
CA ASP A 47 -9.32 8.08 4.15
C ASP A 47 -9.78 6.65 3.86
N GLN A 48 -9.44 5.68 4.71
CA GLN A 48 -9.94 4.30 4.57
C GLN A 48 -11.45 4.24 4.81
N LEU A 49 -11.93 4.90 5.86
CA LEU A 49 -13.35 4.96 6.17
C LEU A 49 -14.15 5.62 5.04
N LYS A 50 -13.63 6.69 4.44
CA LYS A 50 -14.23 7.33 3.25
C LYS A 50 -14.25 6.41 2.05
N LYS A 51 -13.15 5.71 1.78
CA LYS A 51 -13.05 4.75 0.67
C LYS A 51 -14.06 3.61 0.83
N TRP A 52 -14.19 3.02 2.03
CA TRP A 52 -15.14 1.95 2.30
C TRP A 52 -16.60 2.37 2.12
N ASN A 53 -16.88 3.67 2.27
CA ASN A 53 -18.22 4.23 2.25
C ASN A 53 -18.49 5.14 1.05
N ASN A 54 -17.58 5.16 0.06
CA ASN A 54 -17.65 6.04 -1.12
C ASN A 54 -17.92 7.52 -0.79
N LEU A 55 -17.33 8.02 0.30
CA LEU A 55 -17.52 9.40 0.75
C LEU A 55 -16.50 10.32 0.07
N SER A 56 -16.98 11.35 -0.63
CA SER A 56 -16.14 12.39 -1.22
C SER A 56 -15.73 13.46 -0.20
N SER A 57 -16.58 13.75 0.78
CA SER A 57 -16.34 14.75 1.84
C SER A 57 -16.21 14.13 3.23
N ASN A 58 -15.96 14.97 4.23
CA ASN A 58 -15.90 14.55 5.63
C ASN A 58 -17.27 14.65 6.33
N THR A 59 -18.32 15.00 5.58
CA THR A 59 -19.67 15.19 6.09
C THR A 59 -20.39 13.85 6.21
N ILE A 60 -20.91 13.57 7.40
CA ILE A 60 -21.72 12.40 7.71
C ILE A 60 -23.02 12.85 8.39
N ARG A 61 -24.09 12.07 8.20
CA ARG A 61 -25.41 12.37 8.76
C ARG A 61 -25.73 11.42 9.91
N ILE A 62 -26.41 11.92 10.94
CA ILE A 62 -26.93 11.10 12.02
C ILE A 62 -27.84 10.01 11.42
N GLY A 63 -27.70 8.77 11.87
CA GLY A 63 -28.41 7.60 11.33
C GLY A 63 -27.76 6.98 10.09
N GLN A 64 -26.73 7.61 9.51
CA GLN A 64 -26.00 7.03 8.39
C GLN A 64 -25.24 5.78 8.83
N LYS A 65 -25.38 4.69 8.08
CA LYS A 65 -24.59 3.47 8.30
C LYS A 65 -23.26 3.57 7.56
N LEU A 66 -22.17 3.35 8.28
CA LEU A 66 -20.81 3.30 7.76
C LEU A 66 -20.24 1.89 7.90
N SER A 67 -19.67 1.35 6.85
CA SER A 67 -18.77 0.20 6.91
C SER A 67 -17.49 0.60 7.64
N ILE A 68 -17.17 -0.09 8.73
CA ILE A 68 -15.99 0.16 9.59
C ILE A 68 -14.95 -0.96 9.51
N GLY A 69 -15.10 -1.87 8.53
CA GLY A 69 -14.12 -2.90 8.21
C GLY A 69 -14.45 -3.58 6.89
N SER A 70 -13.44 -3.79 6.05
CA SER A 70 -13.58 -4.56 4.80
C SER A 70 -13.20 -6.02 5.07
N THR A 71 -14.17 -6.93 4.99
CA THR A 71 -13.91 -8.27 4.49
C THR A 71 -14.05 -8.23 2.97
N ALA A 72 -12.92 -8.28 2.28
CA ALA A 72 -12.89 -8.61 0.87
C ALA A 72 -13.31 -10.09 0.69
N ALA A 73 -14.60 -10.33 0.46
CA ALA A 73 -15.09 -11.56 -0.18
C ALA A 73 -16.56 -11.39 -0.59
N ALA A 74 -16.79 -10.93 -1.84
CA ALA A 74 -17.83 -11.42 -2.76
C ALA A 74 -17.91 -10.50 -4.00
N THR A 75 -17.32 -10.99 -5.10
CA THR A 75 -17.82 -10.87 -6.47
C THR A 75 -18.34 -9.50 -6.93
N SER A 76 -17.44 -8.69 -7.51
CA SER A 76 -17.79 -7.88 -8.67
C SER A 76 -17.00 -8.40 -9.86
N ALA A 77 -17.72 -8.85 -10.89
CA ALA A 77 -17.15 -8.94 -12.23
C ALA A 77 -16.54 -7.56 -12.57
N PRO A 78 -15.36 -7.52 -13.22
CA PRO A 78 -14.58 -6.30 -13.30
C PRO A 78 -15.25 -5.30 -14.25
N ALA A 79 -15.82 -4.23 -13.70
CA ALA A 79 -15.89 -2.96 -14.42
C ALA A 79 -14.46 -2.54 -14.78
N PRO A 80 -14.19 -1.96 -15.97
CA PRO A 80 -12.85 -1.62 -16.41
C PRO A 80 -12.38 -0.38 -15.66
N THR A 81 -12.04 -0.55 -14.39
CA THR A 81 -11.09 0.32 -13.72
C THR A 81 -9.74 -0.05 -14.33
N ASN A 82 -9.06 0.92 -14.94
CA ASN A 82 -7.70 0.74 -15.48
C ASN A 82 -6.81 0.07 -14.42
N LYS A 83 -6.74 -1.26 -14.42
CA LYS A 83 -5.82 -2.03 -13.61
C LYS A 83 -4.46 -1.74 -14.17
N LYS A 84 -3.77 -0.74 -13.61
CA LYS A 84 -2.35 -0.48 -13.88
C LYS A 84 -1.64 -1.83 -13.76
N SER A 85 -1.16 -2.33 -14.89
CA SER A 85 -0.68 -3.71 -14.95
C SER A 85 0.70 -3.76 -14.32
N VAL A 86 0.86 -4.60 -13.30
CA VAL A 86 2.16 -4.80 -12.64
C VAL A 86 3.00 -5.69 -13.54
N SER A 87 4.15 -5.18 -13.98
CA SER A 87 5.08 -5.90 -14.85
C SER A 87 6.10 -6.74 -14.09
N LYS A 88 6.45 -6.31 -12.88
CA LYS A 88 7.48 -6.94 -12.05
C LYS A 88 7.28 -6.53 -10.60
N GLU A 89 7.49 -7.44 -9.67
CA GLU A 89 7.61 -7.14 -8.24
C GLU A 89 9.05 -7.44 -7.80
N ILE A 90 9.63 -6.54 -7.01
CA ILE A 90 10.95 -6.73 -6.41
C ILE A 90 10.90 -6.40 -4.92
N THR A 91 11.64 -7.15 -4.12
CA THR A 91 11.85 -6.87 -2.70
C THR A 91 13.14 -6.08 -2.53
N VAL A 92 13.06 -4.93 -1.86
CA VAL A 92 14.19 -4.00 -1.71
C VAL A 92 14.35 -3.53 -0.26
N LYS A 93 15.57 -3.11 0.10
CA LYS A 93 15.79 -2.31 1.30
C LYS A 93 15.42 -0.85 0.99
N SER A 94 14.50 -0.29 1.76
CA SER A 94 14.05 1.10 1.64
C SER A 94 14.48 1.92 2.84
N THR A 95 15.07 3.07 2.55
CA THR A 95 15.27 4.18 3.48
C THR A 95 14.40 5.37 3.07
N ALA A 96 14.44 6.47 3.81
CA ALA A 96 13.82 7.73 3.40
C ALA A 96 14.81 8.91 3.47
N TYR A 97 14.66 9.84 2.53
CA TYR A 97 15.40 11.09 2.51
C TYR A 97 14.46 12.30 2.48
N THR A 98 15.03 13.48 2.65
CA THR A 98 14.30 14.74 2.49
C THR A 98 15.13 15.69 1.62
N ALA A 99 14.45 16.59 0.93
CA ALA A 99 15.10 17.61 0.10
C ALA A 99 15.70 18.80 0.89
N TYR A 100 15.60 18.79 2.23
CA TYR A 100 15.90 19.91 3.10
C TYR A 100 17.22 19.75 3.88
N CYS A 101 18.21 19.07 3.30
CA CYS A 101 19.57 19.03 3.83
C CYS A 101 20.39 20.28 3.45
N SER A 102 21.38 20.62 4.29
CA SER A 102 22.32 21.70 4.00
C SER A 102 23.06 21.44 2.68
N GLY A 103 23.08 22.42 1.78
CA GLY A 103 23.70 22.30 0.45
C GLY A 103 22.88 21.52 -0.59
N CYS A 104 21.75 20.92 -0.22
CA CYS A 104 20.94 20.17 -1.17
C CYS A 104 20.13 21.11 -2.08
N SER A 105 20.27 20.95 -3.40
CA SER A 105 19.47 21.70 -4.39
C SER A 105 17.97 21.40 -4.23
N GLY A 106 17.64 20.16 -3.86
CA GLY A 106 16.28 19.63 -3.83
C GLY A 106 15.73 19.31 -5.22
N VAL A 107 16.60 19.23 -6.23
CA VAL A 107 16.26 18.83 -7.60
C VAL A 107 16.76 17.41 -7.83
N THR A 108 15.87 16.52 -8.28
CA THR A 108 16.19 15.11 -8.54
C THR A 108 16.91 14.92 -9.87
N ALA A 109 17.46 13.72 -10.11
CA ALA A 109 18.10 13.35 -11.37
C ALA A 109 17.21 13.56 -12.61
N THR A 110 15.89 13.39 -12.49
CA THR A 110 14.93 13.67 -13.58
C THR A 110 14.42 15.11 -13.61
N GLY A 111 14.98 16.01 -12.80
CA GLY A 111 14.65 17.43 -12.78
C GLY A 111 13.45 17.81 -11.91
N ILE A 112 12.92 16.91 -11.08
CA ILE A 112 11.78 17.22 -10.20
C ILE A 112 12.27 18.08 -9.05
N ASN A 113 11.70 19.28 -8.88
CA ASN A 113 12.01 20.13 -7.73
C ASN A 113 11.14 19.77 -6.53
N LEU A 114 11.73 19.09 -5.56
CA LEU A 114 11.09 18.60 -4.34
C LEU A 114 10.87 19.69 -3.30
N LYS A 115 11.58 20.82 -3.37
CA LYS A 115 11.31 21.98 -2.49
C LYS A 115 10.05 22.72 -2.92
N LYS A 116 9.81 22.81 -4.23
CA LYS A 116 8.55 23.33 -4.81
C LYS A 116 7.41 22.32 -4.70
N ASN A 117 7.73 21.03 -4.75
CA ASN A 117 6.76 19.93 -4.65
C ASN A 117 7.07 18.99 -3.48
N PRO A 118 6.93 19.45 -2.22
CA PRO A 118 7.35 18.69 -1.04
C PRO A 118 6.65 17.35 -0.86
N ASN A 119 5.45 17.20 -1.43
CA ASN A 119 4.66 15.97 -1.37
C ASN A 119 4.80 15.09 -2.63
N ALA A 120 5.68 15.44 -3.57
CA ALA A 120 5.93 14.62 -4.75
C ALA A 120 6.37 13.21 -4.35
N LYS A 121 5.78 12.19 -4.97
CA LYS A 121 6.13 10.81 -4.70
C LYS A 121 7.27 10.37 -5.60
N VAL A 122 8.49 10.70 -5.18
CA VAL A 122 9.72 10.35 -5.91
C VAL A 122 10.55 9.39 -5.08
N ILE A 123 11.12 8.38 -5.74
CA ILE A 123 12.10 7.49 -5.14
C ILE A 123 13.44 7.62 -5.86
N ALA A 124 14.53 7.53 -5.09
CA ALA A 124 15.85 7.31 -5.61
C ALA A 124 16.08 5.80 -5.81
N VAL A 125 16.67 5.42 -6.94
CA VAL A 125 16.87 4.01 -7.34
C VAL A 125 18.24 3.80 -7.96
N ASP A 126 18.62 2.53 -8.15
CA ASP A 126 19.63 2.14 -9.12
C ASP A 126 18.98 2.02 -10.52
N PRO A 127 19.34 2.85 -11.51
CA PRO A 127 18.75 2.81 -12.85
C PRO A 127 18.93 1.48 -13.59
N LYS A 128 19.92 0.65 -13.20
CA LYS A 128 20.10 -0.69 -13.78
C LYS A 128 19.05 -1.69 -13.29
N VAL A 129 18.43 -1.43 -12.14
CA VAL A 129 17.39 -2.27 -11.53
C VAL A 129 15.99 -1.73 -11.80
N ILE A 130 15.81 -0.41 -11.63
CA ILE A 130 14.57 0.31 -11.95
C ILE A 130 14.95 1.53 -12.80
N PRO A 131 14.66 1.56 -14.11
CA PRO A 131 14.98 2.71 -14.95
C PRO A 131 14.33 4.01 -14.46
N LEU A 132 15.00 5.14 -14.66
CA LEU A 132 14.42 6.44 -14.33
C LEU A 132 13.16 6.72 -15.17
N GLY A 133 12.19 7.41 -14.59
CA GLY A 133 10.86 7.66 -15.17
C GLY A 133 9.86 6.53 -14.93
N THR A 134 10.31 5.36 -14.46
CA THR A 134 9.43 4.22 -14.17
C THR A 134 8.41 4.57 -13.09
N LYS A 135 7.13 4.30 -13.36
CA LYS A 135 6.06 4.37 -12.36
C LYS A 135 6.09 3.10 -11.52
N VAL A 136 6.01 3.26 -10.21
CA VAL A 136 6.05 2.15 -9.27
C VAL A 136 4.98 2.31 -8.19
N TYR A 137 4.60 1.21 -7.56
CA TYR A 137 3.94 1.22 -6.26
C TYR A 137 4.92 0.68 -5.22
N VAL A 138 5.12 1.41 -4.13
CA VAL A 138 5.98 1.02 -3.01
C VAL A 138 5.10 0.72 -1.82
N GLU A 139 5.19 -0.51 -1.30
CA GLU A 139 4.44 -0.97 -0.14
C GLU A 139 4.58 0.00 1.05
N GLY A 140 3.46 0.48 1.59
CA GLY A 140 3.43 1.43 2.70
C GLY A 140 3.73 2.90 2.34
N TYR A 141 4.23 3.18 1.13
CA TYR A 141 4.50 4.57 0.67
C TYR A 141 3.52 5.05 -0.40
N GLY A 142 3.02 4.14 -1.23
CA GLY A 142 2.07 4.41 -2.32
C GLY A 142 2.73 4.45 -3.70
N GLU A 143 1.99 4.95 -4.68
CA GLU A 143 2.51 5.16 -6.03
C GLU A 143 3.58 6.25 -6.06
N ALA A 144 4.62 6.03 -6.86
CA ALA A 144 5.75 6.93 -6.99
C ALA A 144 6.38 6.84 -8.39
N VAL A 145 7.29 7.77 -8.68
CA VAL A 145 8.16 7.72 -9.85
C VAL A 145 9.60 7.48 -9.41
N ALA A 146 10.30 6.60 -10.12
CA ALA A 146 11.76 6.49 -10.08
C ALA A 146 12.36 7.75 -10.70
N GLY A 147 12.48 8.82 -9.91
CA GLY A 147 12.85 10.15 -10.40
C GLY A 147 14.23 10.61 -9.95
N ASP A 148 14.92 9.82 -9.14
CA ASP A 148 16.20 10.23 -8.57
C ASP A 148 17.22 9.09 -8.49
N THR A 149 18.47 9.46 -8.21
CA THR A 149 19.56 8.52 -7.96
C THR A 149 20.38 8.96 -6.74
N GLY A 150 21.13 8.04 -6.15
CA GLY A 150 22.07 8.37 -5.09
C GLY A 150 23.30 7.48 -5.15
N GLY A 151 24.46 7.99 -4.74
CA GLY A 151 25.71 7.23 -4.74
C GLY A 151 25.62 5.93 -3.94
N ALA A 152 24.87 5.96 -2.83
CA ALA A 152 24.65 4.81 -1.94
C ALA A 152 23.40 3.98 -2.27
N ILE A 153 22.67 4.31 -3.35
CA ILE A 153 21.45 3.62 -3.78
C ILE A 153 21.83 2.74 -4.99
N LYS A 154 22.19 1.49 -4.70
CA LYS A 154 22.72 0.51 -5.65
C LYS A 154 22.02 -0.84 -5.46
N GLY A 155 21.78 -1.56 -6.54
CA GLY A 155 21.09 -2.84 -6.53
C GLY A 155 19.64 -2.74 -6.02
N ASN A 156 19.24 -3.72 -5.21
CA ASN A 156 17.88 -3.80 -4.62
C ASN A 156 17.74 -2.89 -3.39
N LYS A 157 18.07 -1.61 -3.56
CA LYS A 157 17.93 -0.56 -2.54
C LYS A 157 17.25 0.66 -3.15
N ILE A 158 16.35 1.27 -2.39
CA ILE A 158 15.67 2.52 -2.76
C ILE A 158 15.71 3.52 -1.60
N ASP A 159 15.52 4.79 -1.93
CA ASP A 159 15.30 5.85 -0.95
C ASP A 159 14.01 6.61 -1.29
N VAL A 160 13.04 6.66 -0.37
CA VAL A 160 11.76 7.34 -0.64
C VAL A 160 11.84 8.80 -0.20
N HIS A 161 11.38 9.74 -1.04
CA HIS A 161 11.31 11.15 -0.65
C HIS A 161 10.22 11.36 0.40
N MET A 162 10.54 12.10 1.44
CA MET A 162 9.62 12.52 2.48
C MET A 162 9.62 14.04 2.62
N SER A 163 8.43 14.60 2.76
CA SER A 163 8.23 16.05 2.87
C SER A 163 8.86 16.67 4.13
N THR A 164 9.11 15.87 5.17
CA THR A 164 9.69 16.34 6.43
C THR A 164 10.63 15.31 7.03
N THR A 165 11.58 15.79 7.83
CA THR A 165 12.52 14.94 8.58
C THR A 165 11.80 13.97 9.51
N GLN A 166 10.68 14.38 10.14
CA GLN A 166 9.92 13.49 11.01
C GLN A 166 9.29 12.32 10.23
N LYS A 167 8.76 12.57 9.03
CA LYS A 167 8.22 11.50 8.18
C LYS A 167 9.32 10.53 7.73
N ALA A 168 10.51 11.04 7.41
CA ALA A 168 11.66 10.20 7.09
C ALA A 168 12.09 9.33 8.29
N LYS A 169 12.14 9.90 9.50
CA LYS A 169 12.43 9.15 10.73
C LYS A 169 11.38 8.08 11.02
N ASN A 170 10.10 8.40 10.88
CA ASN A 170 9.00 7.45 11.08
C ASN A 170 9.01 6.31 10.05
N TRP A 171 9.48 6.60 8.82
CA TRP A 171 9.70 5.56 7.82
C TRP A 171 10.82 4.62 8.24
N GLY A 172 11.94 5.16 8.72
CA GLY A 172 13.09 4.37 9.14
C GLY A 172 13.66 3.52 8.01
N VAL A 173 14.34 2.43 8.38
CA VAL A 173 14.86 1.44 7.42
C VAL A 173 13.98 0.21 7.45
N ARG A 174 13.52 -0.24 6.29
CA ARG A 174 12.63 -1.41 6.19
C ARG A 174 12.82 -2.15 4.87
N THR A 175 12.39 -3.39 4.85
CA THR A 175 12.25 -4.17 3.62
C THR A 175 10.83 -3.99 3.10
N VAL A 176 10.69 -3.65 1.81
CA VAL A 176 9.39 -3.40 1.17
C VAL A 176 9.33 -4.06 -0.19
N LYS A 177 8.11 -4.37 -0.63
CA LYS A 177 7.82 -4.73 -2.02
C LYS A 177 7.65 -3.49 -2.89
N VAL A 178 8.24 -3.53 -4.07
CA VAL A 178 8.08 -2.52 -5.12
C VAL A 178 7.52 -3.19 -6.36
N GLN A 179 6.40 -2.67 -6.83
CA GLN A 179 5.72 -3.13 -8.04
C GLN A 179 5.99 -2.14 -9.17
N ILE A 180 6.50 -2.63 -10.28
CA ILE A 180 6.74 -1.85 -11.50
C ILE A 180 5.45 -1.79 -12.31
N LEU A 181 4.94 -0.58 -12.54
CA LEU A 181 3.66 -0.35 -13.21
C LEU A 181 3.87 -0.08 -14.71
N LYS A 182 2.98 -0.61 -15.55
CA LYS A 182 2.86 -0.27 -16.97
C LYS A 182 1.75 0.76 -17.19
#